data_AF-A0A2E9PP95-F1
#
_entry.id   AF-A0A2E9PP95-F1
#
_cell.length_a   1.000
_cell.length_b   1.000
_cell.length_c   1.000
_cell.angle_alpha   90.00
_cell.angle_beta   90.00
_cell.angle_gamma   90.00
#
_symmetry.space_group_name_H-M   'P 1'
#
loop_
_entity.id
_entity.type
_entity.pdbx_description
1 polymer ?
#
loop_
_entity_poly.entity_id
_entity_poly.type
_entity_poly.pdbx_seq_one_letter_code
_entity_poly.pdbx_strand_id
1 'polypeptide(L)'
;SHIFKTAGRAMFFGVFITILVQSSSITTSLVVPLAGAGILRLEQIFPYTLGANIGTTITALLASLVSGTITPLAVAFSHLIFNIFGIAIIWPIERVRNIPIISAQWFSEIAIQNKIYPIIYILVVFFIVPLTLIFLVR
;
A
#
# COMPACT_ATOMS: atom_id res chain seq x y z
N SER A 1 -1.28 20.06 8.02
CA SER A 1 -1.77 18.76 8.54
C SER A 1 -3.30 18.62 8.66
N HIS A 2 -4.13 19.53 8.12
CA HIS A 2 -5.60 19.44 8.26
C HIS A 2 -6.29 18.42 7.33
N ILE A 3 -5.65 18.05 6.22
CA ILE A 3 -6.20 17.12 5.21
C ILE A 3 -6.25 15.68 5.74
N PHE A 4 -5.26 15.25 6.53
CA PHE A 4 -5.10 13.88 7.03
C PHE A 4 -5.64 13.67 8.47
N LYS A 5 -6.59 14.51 8.92
CA LYS A 5 -7.13 14.41 10.29
C LYS A 5 -7.96 13.15 10.53
N THR A 6 -8.57 12.60 9.49
CA THR A 6 -9.36 11.36 9.58
C THR A 6 -8.85 10.35 8.58
N ALA A 7 -8.93 9.07 8.95
CA ALA A 7 -8.50 7.99 8.06
C ALA A 7 -9.27 7.96 6.74
N GLY A 8 -10.57 8.26 6.76
CA GLY A 8 -11.36 8.36 5.53
C GLY A 8 -10.86 9.44 4.58
N ARG A 9 -10.45 10.61 5.09
CA ARG A 9 -9.86 11.67 4.26
C ARG A 9 -8.49 11.29 3.71
N ALA A 10 -7.66 10.66 4.54
CA ALA A 10 -6.36 10.15 4.11
C ALA A 10 -6.51 9.12 2.98
N MET A 11 -7.42 8.17 3.14
CA MET A 11 -7.74 7.14 2.15
C MET A 11 -8.29 7.76 0.86
N PHE A 12 -9.26 8.67 0.95
CA PHE A 12 -9.77 9.39 -0.22
C PHE A 12 -8.66 10.11 -0.99
N PHE A 13 -7.75 10.77 -0.28
CA PHE A 13 -6.62 11.45 -0.93
C PHE A 13 -5.67 10.47 -1.63
N GLY A 14 -5.43 9.30 -1.04
CA GLY A 14 -4.66 8.22 -1.66
C GLY A 14 -5.30 7.70 -2.95
N VAL A 15 -6.62 7.48 -2.93
CA VAL A 15 -7.41 7.13 -4.13
C VAL A 15 -7.27 8.20 -5.19
N PHE A 16 -7.52 9.45 -4.82
CA PHE A 16 -7.54 10.59 -5.74
C PHE A 16 -6.18 10.81 -6.42
N ILE A 17 -5.10 10.86 -5.65
CA ILE A 17 -3.75 11.05 -6.20
C ILE A 17 -3.36 9.85 -7.08
N THR A 18 -3.71 8.62 -6.69
CA THR A 18 -3.40 7.45 -7.51
C THR A 18 -4.15 7.45 -8.84
N ILE A 19 -5.43 7.87 -8.86
CA ILE A 19 -6.18 7.99 -10.12
C ILE A 19 -5.56 9.07 -11.01
N LEU A 20 -5.15 10.21 -10.44
CA LEU A 20 -4.54 11.30 -11.22
C LEU A 20 -3.20 10.89 -11.84
N VAL A 21 -2.34 10.24 -11.05
CA VAL A 21 -0.98 9.86 -11.46
C VAL A 21 -0.96 8.50 -12.15
N GLN A 22 -2.03 7.71 -12.01
CA GLN A 22 -2.16 6.34 -12.51
C GLN A 22 -1.04 5.40 -12.01
N SER A 23 -0.46 5.70 -10.84
CA SER A 23 0.60 4.91 -10.22
C SER A 23 0.55 4.99 -8.70
N SER A 24 0.27 3.86 -8.04
CA SER A 24 0.30 3.76 -6.58
C SER A 24 1.72 3.79 -6.03
N SER A 25 2.72 3.36 -6.80
CA SER A 25 4.14 3.48 -6.40
C SER A 25 4.58 4.94 -6.31
N ILE A 26 4.19 5.77 -7.28
CA ILE A 26 4.46 7.22 -7.21
C ILE A 26 3.68 7.83 -6.04
N THR A 27 2.39 7.51 -5.93
CA THR A 27 1.52 8.01 -4.85
C THR A 27 2.08 7.69 -3.46
N THR A 28 2.49 6.45 -3.21
CA THR A 28 3.07 6.03 -1.92
C THR A 28 4.47 6.60 -1.68
N SER A 29 5.25 6.88 -2.72
CA SER A 29 6.55 7.55 -2.56
C SER A 29 6.42 9.03 -2.14
N LEU A 30 5.33 9.72 -2.53
CA LEU A 30 5.11 11.14 -2.20
C LEU A 30 4.98 11.39 -0.69
N VAL A 31 4.51 10.40 0.07
CA VAL A 31 4.37 10.53 1.53
C VAL A 31 5.66 10.26 2.29
N VAL A 32 6.65 9.61 1.68
CA VAL A 32 7.96 9.32 2.30
C VAL A 32 8.69 10.61 2.75
N PRO A 33 8.89 11.64 1.89
CA PRO A 33 9.53 12.88 2.34
C PRO A 33 8.69 13.65 3.37
N LEU A 34 7.35 13.58 3.27
CA LEU A 34 6.45 14.21 4.25
C LEU A 34 6.53 13.53 5.62
N ALA A 35 6.73 12.21 5.65
CA ALA A 35 6.99 11.44 6.86
C ALA A 35 8.36 11.81 7.45
N GLY A 36 9.40 11.87 6.60
CA GLY A 36 10.75 12.28 7.02
C GLY A 36 10.83 13.69 7.58
N ALA A 37 9.99 14.61 7.10
CA ALA A 37 9.84 15.96 7.63
C ALA A 37 8.94 16.06 8.88
N GLY A 38 8.38 14.94 9.36
CA GLY A 38 7.46 14.90 10.50
C GLY A 38 6.08 15.52 10.24
N ILE A 39 5.74 15.79 8.98
CA ILE A 39 4.47 16.40 8.58
C ILE A 39 3.32 15.38 8.65
N LEU A 40 3.62 14.13 8.30
CA LEU A 40 2.68 13.00 8.35
C LEU A 40 3.20 11.91 9.29
N ARG A 41 2.28 11.34 10.07
CA ARG A 41 2.57 10.18 10.93
C ARG A 41 2.20 8.87 10.25
N LEU A 42 2.74 7.75 10.72
CA LEU A 42 2.47 6.42 10.18
C LEU A 42 0.96 6.07 10.19
N GLU A 43 0.24 6.52 11.21
CA GLU A 43 -1.21 6.31 11.35
C GLU A 43 -2.02 7.06 10.27
N GLN A 44 -1.44 8.10 9.68
CA GLN A 44 -2.03 8.86 8.57
C GLN A 44 -1.63 8.28 7.21
N ILE A 45 -0.41 7.75 7.13
CA ILE A 45 0.15 7.14 5.91
C ILE A 45 -0.54 5.81 5.63
N PHE A 46 -0.82 5.00 6.65
CA PHE A 46 -1.47 3.71 6.47
C PHE A 46 -2.80 3.77 5.71
N PRO A 47 -3.83 4.54 6.14
CA PRO A 47 -5.07 4.69 5.37
C PRO A 47 -4.87 5.32 3.99
N TYR A 48 -3.90 6.23 3.84
CA TYR A 48 -3.55 6.81 2.54
C TYR A 48 -3.06 5.73 1.56
N THR A 49 -2.17 4.84 2.01
CA THR A 49 -1.67 3.71 1.21
C THR A 49 -2.79 2.73 0.84
N LEU A 50 -3.72 2.44 1.76
CA LEU A 50 -4.91 1.63 1.44
C LEU A 50 -5.75 2.28 0.34
N GLY A 51 -5.90 3.61 0.40
CA GLY A 51 -6.55 4.38 -0.66
C GLY A 51 -5.83 4.29 -2.00
N ALA A 52 -4.49 4.34 -2.00
CA ALA A 52 -3.71 4.18 -3.22
C ALA A 52 -3.90 2.81 -3.88
N ASN A 53 -4.07 1.74 -3.08
CA ASN A 53 -4.39 0.41 -3.61
C ASN A 53 -5.76 0.39 -4.29
N ILE A 54 -6.78 1.00 -3.69
CA ILE A 54 -8.09 1.16 -4.35
C ILE A 54 -7.93 1.96 -5.66
N GLY A 55 -7.18 3.06 -5.65
CA GLY A 55 -6.95 3.87 -6.85
C GLY A 55 -6.36 3.08 -8.02
N THR A 56 -5.44 2.14 -7.74
CA THR A 56 -4.85 1.25 -8.76
C THR A 56 -5.91 0.36 -9.42
N THR A 57 -6.91 -0.10 -8.66
CA THR A 57 -8.00 -0.92 -9.23
C THR A 57 -8.92 -0.12 -10.16
N ILE A 58 -9.03 1.20 -9.95
CA ILE A 58 -9.78 2.09 -10.85
C ILE A 58 -9.03 2.26 -12.17
N THR A 59 -7.70 2.39 -12.14
CA THR A 59 -6.85 2.35 -13.34
C THR A 59 -7.09 1.08 -14.14
N ALA A 60 -7.06 -0.08 -13.47
CA ALA A 60 -7.31 -1.38 -14.11
C ALA A 60 -8.72 -1.47 -14.68
N LEU A 61 -9.72 -0.92 -13.99
CA LEU A 61 -11.10 -0.87 -14.45
C LEU A 61 -11.22 -0.04 -15.73
N LEU A 62 -10.66 1.17 -15.75
CA LEU A 62 -10.66 2.04 -16.94
C LEU A 62 -9.95 1.36 -18.12
N ALA A 63 -8.79 0.73 -17.89
CA ALA A 63 -8.07 -0.01 -18.92
C ALA A 63 -8.88 -1.21 -19.44
N SER A 64 -9.59 -1.93 -18.55
CA SER A 64 -10.41 -3.07 -18.93
C SER A 64 -11.62 -2.70 -19.79
N LEU A 65 -12.20 -1.51 -19.60
CA LEU A 65 -13.33 -1.03 -20.41
C LEU A 65 -12.93 -0.79 -21.87
N VAL A 66 -11.67 -0.45 -22.13
CA VAL A 66 -11.15 -0.27 -23.49
C VAL A 66 -10.83 -1.61 -24.17
N SER A 67 -10.66 -2.69 -23.40
CA SER A 67 -10.29 -4.01 -23.92
C SER A 67 -11.37 -4.69 -24.77
N GLY A 68 -12.63 -4.28 -24.64
CA GLY A 68 -13.77 -4.85 -25.38
C GLY A 68 -14.17 -6.28 -25.00
N THR A 69 -13.55 -6.86 -23.97
CA THR A 69 -13.83 -8.23 -23.51
C THR A 69 -14.21 -8.27 -22.02
N ILE A 70 -14.96 -9.29 -21.62
CA ILE A 70 -15.44 -9.43 -20.24
C ILE A 70 -14.35 -9.91 -19.28
N THR A 71 -13.31 -10.60 -19.77
CA THR A 71 -12.30 -11.23 -18.92
C THR A 71 -11.47 -10.20 -18.14
N PRO A 72 -10.87 -9.16 -18.76
CA PRO A 72 -10.12 -8.14 -18.03
C PRO A 72 -11.01 -7.34 -17.08
N LEU A 73 -12.28 -7.13 -17.47
CA LEU A 73 -13.27 -6.43 -16.66
C LEU A 73 -13.59 -7.21 -15.38
N ALA A 74 -13.83 -8.52 -15.50
CA ALA A 74 -14.08 -9.39 -14.34
C ALA A 74 -12.88 -9.43 -13.38
N VAL A 75 -11.66 -9.46 -13.91
CA VAL A 75 -10.43 -9.41 -13.09
C VAL A 75 -10.34 -8.05 -12.37
N ALA A 76 -10.47 -6.93 -13.09
CA ALA A 76 -10.43 -5.60 -12.49
C ALA A 76 -11.48 -5.41 -11.38
N PHE A 77 -12.72 -5.88 -11.61
CA PHE A 77 -13.77 -5.88 -10.59
C PHE A 77 -13.44 -6.76 -9.39
N SER A 78 -12.89 -7.95 -9.62
CA SER A 78 -12.47 -8.85 -8.53
C SER A 78 -11.43 -8.17 -7.64
N HIS A 79 -10.46 -7.48 -8.23
CA HIS A 79 -9.46 -6.71 -7.49
C HIS A 79 -10.08 -5.54 -6.70
N LEU A 80 -10.99 -4.78 -7.32
CA LEU A 80 -11.68 -3.67 -6.65
C LEU A 80 -12.48 -4.16 -5.44
N ILE A 81 -13.29 -5.21 -5.64
CA ILE A 81 -14.11 -5.82 -4.58
C ILE A 81 -13.22 -6.35 -3.47
N PHE A 82 -12.15 -7.10 -3.79
CA PHE A 82 -11.24 -7.62 -2.78
C PHE A 82 -10.63 -6.51 -1.91
N ASN A 83 -10.20 -5.39 -2.52
CA ASN A 83 -9.66 -4.26 -1.76
C ASN A 83 -10.72 -3.60 -0.86
N ILE A 84 -11.92 -3.34 -1.40
CA ILE A 84 -13.00 -2.69 -0.64
C ILE A 84 -13.45 -3.59 0.52
N PHE A 85 -13.72 -4.86 0.27
CA PHE A 85 -14.14 -5.81 1.31
C PHE A 85 -13.04 -6.07 2.33
N GLY A 86 -11.79 -6.24 1.88
CA GLY A 86 -10.64 -6.38 2.77
C GLY A 86 -10.53 -5.21 3.74
N ILE A 87 -10.67 -3.98 3.24
CA ILE A 87 -10.70 -2.78 4.07
C ILE A 87 -11.95 -2.76 4.97
N ALA A 88 -13.14 -3.05 4.44
CA ALA A 88 -14.38 -3.05 5.22
C ALA A 88 -14.37 -4.07 6.38
N ILE A 89 -13.72 -5.21 6.19
CA ILE A 89 -13.58 -6.26 7.22
C ILE A 89 -12.48 -5.92 8.23
N ILE A 90 -11.32 -5.47 7.75
CA ILE A 90 -10.14 -5.25 8.60
C ILE A 90 -10.24 -3.92 9.36
N TRP A 91 -10.76 -2.86 8.72
CA TRP A 91 -10.73 -1.50 9.26
C TRP A 91 -11.48 -1.32 10.59
N PRO A 92 -12.67 -1.94 10.81
CA PRO A 92 -13.38 -1.87 12.09
C PRO A 92 -12.63 -2.60 13.23
N ILE A 93 -11.82 -3.61 12.90
CA ILE A 93 -11.11 -4.42 13.89
C ILE A 93 -9.80 -3.72 14.25
N GLU A 94 -9.85 -2.89 15.29
CA GLU A 94 -8.71 -2.08 15.74
C GLU A 94 -7.42 -2.90 15.95
N ARG A 95 -7.53 -4.10 16.52
CA ARG A 95 -6.38 -5.00 16.72
C ARG A 95 -5.68 -5.33 15.42
N VAL A 96 -6.42 -5.67 14.36
CA VAL A 96 -5.84 -6.05 13.07
C VAL A 96 -5.28 -4.83 12.35
N ARG A 97 -6.00 -3.70 12.38
CA ARG A 97 -5.55 -2.43 11.79
C ARG A 97 -4.22 -1.95 12.37
N ASN A 98 -4.00 -2.17 13.67
CA ASN A 98 -2.79 -1.70 14.36
C ASN A 98 -1.59 -2.62 14.13
N ILE A 99 -1.76 -3.88 13.72
CA ILE A 99 -0.64 -4.81 13.47
C ILE A 99 0.37 -4.22 12.47
N PRO A 100 -0.02 -3.79 11.24
CA PRO A 100 0.94 -3.22 10.30
C PRO A 100 1.65 -1.96 10.82
N ILE A 101 0.94 -1.12 11.58
CA ILE A 101 1.49 0.13 12.13
C ILE A 101 2.56 -0.19 13.18
N ILE A 102 2.25 -1.10 14.11
CA ILE A 102 3.18 -1.53 15.16
C ILE A 102 4.38 -2.24 14.54
N SER A 103 4.17 -3.12 13.55
CA SER A 103 5.26 -3.78 12.83
C SER A 103 6.18 -2.79 12.13
N ALA A 104 5.62 -1.75 11.51
CA ALA A 104 6.40 -0.69 10.86
C ALA A 104 7.19 0.15 11.88
N GLN A 105 6.60 0.47 13.03
CA GLN A 105 7.27 1.19 14.12
C GLN A 105 8.44 0.37 14.69
N TRP A 106 8.19 -0.89 15.02
CA TRP A 106 9.21 -1.81 15.52
C TRP A 106 10.37 -1.98 14.52
N PHE A 107 10.06 -2.18 13.24
CA PHE A 107 11.09 -2.29 12.20
C PHE A 107 11.89 -0.98 12.05
N SER A 108 11.21 0.17 12.14
CA SER A 108 11.86 1.48 12.10
C SER A 108 12.80 1.70 13.29
N GLU A 109 12.44 1.27 14.49
CA GLU A 109 13.31 1.37 15.68
C GLU A 109 14.59 0.56 15.50
N ILE A 110 14.48 -0.67 15.00
CA ILE A 110 15.63 -1.52 14.67
C ILE A 110 16.49 -0.89 13.58
N ALA A 111 15.85 -0.32 12.56
CA ALA A 111 16.54 0.36 11.46
C ALA A 111 17.34 1.58 11.92
N ILE A 112 16.81 2.33 12.90
CA ILE A 112 17.49 3.49 13.50
C ILE A 112 18.71 3.04 14.33
N GLN A 113 18.56 1.97 15.10
CA GLN A 113 19.63 1.46 15.97
C GLN A 113 20.78 0.85 15.17
N ASN A 114 20.47 0.07 14.13
CA ASN A 114 21.50 -0.55 13.30
C ASN A 114 21.04 -0.72 11.84
N LYS A 115 21.72 0.01 10.95
CA LYS A 115 21.45 0.04 9.51
C LYS A 115 21.68 -1.30 8.80
N ILE A 116 22.36 -2.26 9.43
CA ILE A 116 22.59 -3.58 8.83
C ILE A 116 21.29 -4.39 8.72
N TYR A 117 20.36 -4.26 9.68
CA TYR A 117 19.14 -5.05 9.67
C TYR A 117 18.22 -4.74 8.48
N PRO A 118 17.95 -3.47 8.12
CA PRO A 118 17.24 -3.15 6.88
C PRO A 118 17.93 -3.67 5.63
N ILE A 119 19.27 -3.60 5.56
CA ILE A 119 20.04 -4.09 4.41
C ILE A 119 19.88 -5.60 4.27
N ILE A 120 20.04 -6.34 5.37
CA ILE A 120 19.83 -7.79 5.40
C ILE A 120 18.38 -8.13 5.02
N TYR A 121 17.40 -7.41 5.57
CA TYR A 121 15.99 -7.60 5.24
C TYR A 121 15.74 -7.45 3.73
N ILE A 122 16.27 -6.38 3.11
CA ILE A 122 16.15 -6.15 1.68
C ILE A 122 16.81 -7.29 0.89
N LEU A 123 18.05 -7.66 1.21
CA LEU A 123 18.77 -8.74 0.53
C LEU A 123 18.03 -10.08 0.62
N VAL A 124 17.53 -10.42 1.82
CA VAL A 124 16.84 -11.68 2.05
C VAL A 124 15.49 -11.70 1.32
N VAL A 125 14.65 -10.68 1.51
CA VAL A 125 13.26 -10.69 1.04
C VAL A 125 13.15 -10.42 -0.46
N PHE A 126 13.98 -9.54 -1.03
CA PHE A 126 13.89 -9.18 -2.45
C PHE A 126 14.78 -10.02 -3.36
N PHE A 127 15.83 -10.67 -2.84
CA PHE A 127 16.76 -11.45 -3.66
C PHE A 127 16.81 -12.91 -3.25
N ILE A 128 17.20 -13.23 -2.01
CA ILE A 128 17.46 -14.62 -1.61
C ILE A 128 16.17 -15.45 -1.67
N VAL A 129 15.08 -15.00 -1.05
CA VAL A 129 13.80 -15.74 -1.02
C VAL A 129 13.23 -15.98 -2.43
N PRO A 130 13.12 -14.95 -3.31
CA PRO A 130 12.68 -15.19 -4.68
C PRO A 130 13.59 -16.14 -5.46
N LEU A 131 14.92 -15.98 -5.35
CA LEU A 131 15.88 -16.84 -6.04
C LEU A 131 15.75 -18.30 -5.58
N THR A 132 15.69 -18.55 -4.27
CA THR A 132 15.56 -19.91 -3.74
C THR A 132 14.25 -20.55 -4.16
N LEU A 133 13.13 -19.81 -4.13
CA LEU A 133 11.84 -20.31 -4.63
C LEU A 133 11.90 -20.69 -6.11
N ILE A 134 12.55 -19.87 -6.95
CA ILE A 134 12.73 -20.17 -8.38
C ILE A 134 13.56 -21.44 -8.58
N PHE A 135 14.64 -21.63 -7.80
CA PHE A 135 15.47 -22.84 -7.89
C PHE A 135 14.77 -24.10 -7.35
N LEU A 136 13.83 -23.97 -6.41
CA LEU A 136 13.08 -25.11 -5.84
C LEU A 136 11.90 -25.56 -6.71
N VAL A 137 11.28 -24.62 -7.44
CA VAL A 137 10.11 -24.89 -8.30
C VAL A 137 10.53 -25.31 -9.71
N ARG A 138 11.78 -25.05 -10.09
CA ARG A 138 12.38 -25.47 -11.37
C ARG A 138 13.03 -26.84 -11.26
#